data_AF-A0A7J6A0Q9-F1
#
_entry.id   AF-A0A7J6A0Q9-F1
#
_cell.length_a   1.000
_cell.length_b   1.000
_cell.length_c   1.000
_cell.angle_alpha   90.00
_cell.angle_beta   90.00
_cell.angle_gamma   90.00
#
_symmetry.space_group_name_H-M   'P 1'
#
loop_
_entity.id
_entity.type
_entity.pdbx_description
1 polymer ?
#
loop_
_entity_poly.entity_id
_entity_poly.type
_entity_poly.pdbx_seq_one_letter_code
_entity_poly.pdbx_strand_id
1 'polypeptide(L)'
;MAGAIIENMSTKKLVIVGVVLLLFQAFAFMVGGLIAPSPTTAVHYLATKCVDNQKGYHQGRKWFMPWGPNQCDKIKDFDEAMAKMIEANNIVFSVHIPLPNKEMSPWFQFILVILQFDIAFKMYNQIEDRAMVTIDVSLAYRDDTVSEWTEMAHSVEQRKLNCNFTTDKIKENEGRYYECDLLPFMEVGTVSHKYYLVNVRLPVYDRKKVNLGIGEIKDIRLVGIHQNGGFTKVWFAMKTFLTPSILIIMIWYWRRITMMTRPPVLLEK
;
A
#
# COMPACT_ATOMS: atom_id res chain seq x y z
N MET A 1 -26.26 -47.77 -18.62
CA MET A 1 -25.90 -46.40 -18.21
C MET A 1 -24.44 -46.19 -18.55
N ALA A 2 -24.11 -45.30 -19.49
CA ALA A 2 -22.71 -44.97 -19.72
C ALA A 2 -22.23 -44.16 -18.51
N GLY A 3 -21.37 -44.76 -17.69
CA GLY A 3 -20.79 -44.11 -16.50
C GLY A 3 -20.00 -42.86 -16.85
N ALA A 4 -19.59 -42.10 -15.83
CA ALA A 4 -18.73 -40.94 -16.03
C ALA A 4 -17.42 -41.35 -16.73
N ILE A 5 -16.72 -40.40 -17.36
CA ILE A 5 -15.45 -40.70 -18.07
C ILE A 5 -14.45 -41.35 -17.13
N ILE A 6 -14.42 -40.92 -15.87
CA ILE A 6 -13.56 -41.48 -14.83
C ILE A 6 -13.87 -42.94 -14.50
N GLU A 7 -15.14 -43.36 -14.58
CA GLU A 7 -15.57 -44.74 -14.29
C GLU A 7 -15.22 -45.70 -15.43
N ASN A 8 -15.16 -45.20 -16.66
CA ASN A 8 -14.87 -45.98 -17.86
C ASN A 8 -13.39 -45.94 -18.29
N MET A 9 -12.54 -45.23 -17.55
CA MET A 9 -11.15 -45.03 -17.92
C MET A 9 -10.25 -46.12 -17.31
N SER A 10 -9.51 -46.83 -18.16
CA SER A 10 -8.49 -47.80 -17.71
C SER A 10 -7.39 -47.12 -16.90
N THR A 11 -6.77 -47.84 -15.95
CA THR A 11 -5.63 -47.36 -15.14
C THR A 11 -4.50 -46.79 -16.00
N LYS A 12 -4.19 -47.40 -17.16
CA LYS A 12 -3.17 -46.90 -18.08
C LYS A 12 -3.47 -45.48 -18.59
N LYS A 13 -4.72 -45.22 -19.01
CA LYS A 13 -5.16 -43.89 -19.47
C LYS A 13 -5.15 -42.86 -18.34
N LEU A 14 -5.59 -43.26 -17.14
CA LEU A 14 -5.57 -42.40 -15.96
C LEU A 14 -4.13 -41.97 -15.60
N VAL A 15 -3.18 -42.91 -15.61
CA VAL A 15 -1.75 -42.62 -15.36
C VAL A 15 -1.20 -41.67 -16.43
N ILE A 16 -1.52 -41.88 -17.71
CA ILE A 16 -1.07 -40.97 -18.79
C ILE A 16 -1.58 -39.55 -18.55
N VAL A 17 -2.88 -39.37 -18.27
CA VAL A 17 -3.44 -38.04 -17.97
C VAL A 17 -2.78 -37.43 -16.74
N GLY A 18 -2.57 -38.22 -15.69
CA GLY A 18 -1.88 -37.77 -14.47
C GLY A 18 -0.45 -37.29 -14.72
N VAL A 19 0.34 -38.03 -15.50
CA VAL A 19 1.71 -37.63 -15.87
C VAL A 19 1.69 -36.35 -16.72
N VAL A 20 0.76 -36.22 -17.67
CA VAL A 20 0.63 -35.00 -18.47
C VAL A 20 0.31 -33.79 -17.58
N LEU A 21 -0.64 -33.91 -16.65
CA LEU A 21 -0.97 -32.85 -15.70
C LEU A 21 0.22 -32.50 -14.79
N LEU A 22 0.99 -33.51 -14.36
CA LEU A 22 2.20 -33.30 -13.56
C LEU A 22 3.25 -32.50 -14.34
N LEU A 23 3.45 -32.80 -15.63
CA LEU A 23 4.36 -32.04 -16.49
C LEU A 23 3.90 -30.58 -16.65
N PHE A 24 2.60 -30.33 -16.86
CA PHE A 24 2.06 -28.97 -16.88
C PHE A 24 2.27 -28.23 -15.55
N GLN A 25 2.08 -28.92 -14.42
CA GLN A 25 2.32 -28.34 -13.10
C GLN A 25 3.80 -28.00 -12.88
N ALA A 26 4.72 -28.88 -13.28
CA ALA A 26 6.15 -28.62 -13.22
C ALA A 26 6.55 -27.42 -14.08
N PHE A 27 5.98 -27.30 -15.28
CA PHE A 27 6.18 -26.13 -16.14
C PHE A 27 5.65 -24.85 -15.50
N ALA A 28 4.46 -24.88 -14.87
CA ALA A 28 3.92 -23.73 -14.16
C ALA A 28 4.84 -23.27 -13.01
N PHE A 29 5.44 -24.21 -12.26
CA PHE A 29 6.44 -23.88 -11.24
C PHE A 29 7.71 -23.26 -11.83
N MET A 30 8.20 -23.77 -12.96
CA MET A 30 9.35 -23.18 -13.65
C MET A 30 9.08 -21.74 -14.10
N VAL A 31 7.89 -21.46 -14.64
CA VAL A 31 7.51 -20.09 -15.04
C VAL A 31 7.49 -19.17 -13.82
N GLY A 32 6.90 -19.61 -12.71
CA GLY A 32 6.87 -18.82 -11.48
C GLY A 32 8.24 -18.60 -10.84
N GLY A 33 9.11 -19.62 -10.83
CA GLY A 33 10.41 -19.58 -10.16
C GLY A 33 11.56 -18.99 -10.97
N LEU A 34 11.53 -19.12 -12.30
CA LEU A 34 12.64 -18.72 -13.18
C LEU A 34 12.35 -17.46 -14.02
N ILE A 35 11.08 -17.13 -14.26
CA ILE A 35 10.69 -16.03 -15.15
C ILE A 35 10.06 -14.87 -14.37
N ALA A 36 9.13 -15.18 -13.46
CA ALA A 36 8.44 -14.13 -12.70
C ALA A 36 9.35 -13.56 -11.60
N PRO A 37 9.45 -12.22 -11.48
CA PRO A 37 10.09 -11.61 -10.31
C PRO A 37 9.21 -11.75 -9.06
N SER A 38 9.68 -11.23 -7.92
CA SER A 38 8.90 -11.22 -6.69
C SER A 38 7.50 -10.60 -6.92
N PRO A 39 6.42 -11.16 -6.33
CA PRO A 39 5.06 -10.69 -6.59
C PRO A 39 4.83 -9.23 -6.22
N THR A 40 5.44 -8.78 -5.13
CA THR A 40 5.31 -7.42 -4.61
C THR A 40 6.69 -6.80 -4.38
N THR A 41 6.71 -5.48 -4.28
CA THR A 41 7.87 -4.70 -3.86
C THR A 41 7.43 -3.73 -2.78
N ALA A 42 8.19 -3.69 -1.68
CA ALA A 42 7.99 -2.74 -0.59
C ALA A 42 9.09 -1.67 -0.66
N VAL A 43 8.68 -0.42 -0.73
CA VAL A 43 9.59 0.74 -0.79
C VAL A 43 9.35 1.61 0.43
N HIS A 44 10.42 1.89 1.17
CA HIS A 44 10.37 2.76 2.35
C HIS A 44 10.55 4.22 1.94
N TYR A 45 9.69 5.08 2.46
CA TYR A 45 9.70 6.52 2.28
C TYR A 45 9.83 7.18 3.65
N LEU A 46 10.73 8.15 3.74
CA LEU A 46 10.78 9.06 4.89
C LEU A 46 10.07 10.35 4.49
N ALA A 47 9.06 10.75 5.27
CA ALA A 47 8.32 11.95 4.98
C ALA A 47 9.18 13.19 5.22
N THR A 48 9.22 14.08 4.23
CA THR A 48 9.94 15.35 4.34
C THR A 48 9.07 16.34 5.10
N LYS A 49 9.64 16.93 6.17
CA LYS A 49 8.97 17.95 6.98
C LYS A 49 9.01 19.30 6.24
N CYS A 50 7.91 19.66 5.60
CA CYS A 50 7.72 20.93 4.91
C CYS A 50 7.04 21.96 5.82
N VAL A 51 7.36 23.23 5.64
CA VAL A 51 6.75 24.34 6.38
C VAL A 51 5.71 25.07 5.54
N ASP A 52 4.53 25.23 6.09
CA ASP A 52 3.47 26.08 5.56
C ASP A 52 3.55 27.48 6.17
N ASN A 53 4.16 28.41 5.43
CA ASN A 53 4.31 29.80 5.87
C ASN A 53 3.08 30.68 5.57
N GLN A 54 2.02 30.13 4.97
CA GLN A 54 0.86 30.94 4.60
C GLN A 54 -0.09 31.16 5.80
N LYS A 55 -0.19 32.42 6.23
CA LYS A 55 -1.09 32.88 7.31
C LYS A 55 -2.58 32.93 6.92
N GLY A 56 -3.03 32.20 5.91
CA GLY A 56 -4.38 32.38 5.37
C GLY A 56 -4.98 31.13 4.74
N TYR A 57 -6.10 30.67 5.30
CA TYR A 57 -7.00 29.61 4.81
C TYR A 57 -7.68 29.93 3.45
N HIS A 58 -7.23 30.98 2.74
CA HIS A 58 -7.95 31.61 1.62
C HIS A 58 -7.27 31.50 0.24
N GLN A 59 -6.20 30.72 0.12
CA GLN A 59 -5.71 30.25 -1.18
C GLN A 59 -5.82 28.73 -1.18
N GLY A 60 -6.31 28.15 -2.28
CA GLY A 60 -6.54 26.70 -2.38
C GLY A 60 -5.33 25.87 -1.91
N ARG A 61 -5.58 24.64 -1.47
CA ARG A 61 -4.57 23.77 -0.86
C ARG A 61 -3.30 23.73 -1.69
N LYS A 62 -2.22 24.23 -1.12
CA LYS A 62 -0.89 24.19 -1.72
C LYS A 62 -0.34 22.76 -1.62
N TRP A 63 0.19 22.26 -2.73
CA TRP A 63 0.90 21.00 -2.79
C TRP A 63 2.36 21.20 -2.42
N PHE A 64 2.85 20.43 -1.44
CA PHE A 64 4.18 20.58 -0.87
C PHE A 64 5.06 19.51 -1.46
N MET A 65 5.96 19.89 -2.36
CA MET A 65 6.82 18.92 -3.02
C MET A 65 8.05 18.63 -2.14
N PRO A 66 8.40 17.36 -1.88
CA PRO A 66 9.52 17.04 -1.00
C PRO A 66 10.89 17.18 -1.68
N TRP A 67 10.96 17.33 -3.01
CA TRP A 67 12.19 17.49 -3.78
C TRP A 67 11.89 18.07 -5.18
N GLY A 68 12.92 18.44 -5.94
CA GLY A 68 12.77 19.01 -7.28
C GLY A 68 12.75 20.54 -7.31
N PRO A 69 12.43 21.16 -8.46
CA PRO A 69 12.53 22.60 -8.65
C PRO A 69 11.58 23.39 -7.74
N ASN A 70 10.38 22.86 -7.51
CA ASN A 70 9.34 23.46 -6.67
C ASN A 70 9.30 22.85 -5.27
N GLN A 71 10.47 22.43 -4.73
CA GLN A 71 10.53 21.84 -3.40
C GLN A 71 10.06 22.81 -2.32
N CYS A 72 9.45 22.26 -1.27
CA CYS A 72 9.05 23.02 -0.10
C CYS A 72 10.27 23.49 0.72
N ASP A 73 10.03 24.48 1.59
CA ASP A 73 10.96 24.83 2.66
C ASP A 73 10.96 23.71 3.69
N LYS A 74 12.12 23.07 3.87
CA LYS A 74 12.28 21.89 4.73
C LYS A 74 12.91 22.26 6.05
N ILE A 75 12.51 21.52 7.08
CA ILE A 75 13.22 21.47 8.36
C ILE A 75 13.80 20.07 8.54
N LYS A 76 14.98 19.99 9.14
CA LYS A 76 15.59 18.68 9.45
C LYS A 76 14.92 18.06 10.68
N ASP A 77 14.87 18.85 11.75
CA ASP A 77 14.44 18.43 13.07
C ASP A 77 13.47 19.43 13.69
N PHE A 78 12.71 18.99 14.68
CA PHE A 78 11.77 19.87 15.41
C PHE A 78 12.47 20.93 16.27
N ASP A 79 13.74 20.73 16.62
CA ASP A 79 14.53 21.76 17.31
C ASP A 79 14.73 23.01 16.43
N GLU A 80 14.90 22.80 15.11
CA GLU A 80 14.95 23.88 14.13
C GLU A 80 13.59 24.59 14.02
N ALA A 81 12.48 23.83 14.12
CA ALA A 81 11.14 24.40 14.12
C ALA A 81 10.89 25.30 15.33
N MET A 82 11.32 24.87 16.53
CA MET A 82 11.22 25.69 17.74
C MET A 82 12.07 26.96 17.65
N ALA A 83 13.30 26.86 17.13
CA ALA A 83 14.16 28.02 16.93
C ALA A 83 13.55 29.05 15.96
N LYS A 84 12.81 28.58 14.95
CA LYS A 84 12.09 29.42 13.98
C LYS A 84 10.65 29.78 14.39
N MET A 85 10.22 29.39 15.60
CA MET A 85 8.85 29.59 16.10
C MET A 85 7.75 29.08 15.16
N ILE A 86 7.97 27.90 14.55
CA ILE A 86 7.01 27.25 13.67
C ILE A 86 6.02 26.45 14.51
N GLU A 87 4.73 26.75 14.37
CA GLU A 87 3.66 25.99 15.03
C GLU A 87 3.50 24.58 14.43
N ALA A 88 3.04 23.62 15.24
CA ALA A 88 2.81 22.24 14.80
C ALA A 88 1.84 22.14 13.61
N ASN A 89 0.81 23.00 13.58
CA ASN A 89 -0.18 23.05 12.49
C ASN A 89 0.40 23.47 11.14
N ASN A 90 1.56 24.13 11.16
CA ASN A 90 2.23 24.61 9.94
C ASN A 90 3.22 23.58 9.39
N ILE A 91 3.34 22.40 9.99
CA ILE A 91 4.23 21.35 9.52
C ILE A 91 3.44 20.36 8.68
N VAL A 92 3.91 20.12 7.45
CA VAL A 92 3.34 19.18 6.50
C VAL A 92 4.38 18.11 6.19
N PHE A 93 4.05 16.86 6.48
CA PHE A 93 4.87 15.71 6.12
C PHE A 93 4.54 15.29 4.69
N SER A 94 5.48 15.52 3.78
CA SER A 94 5.29 15.28 2.36
C SER A 94 6.07 14.07 1.87
N VAL A 95 5.41 13.24 1.06
CA VAL A 95 6.00 12.08 0.38
C VAL A 95 5.60 12.09 -1.08
N HIS A 96 6.59 11.92 -1.96
CA HIS A 96 6.37 11.72 -3.38
C HIS A 96 6.54 10.24 -3.71
N ILE A 97 5.51 9.67 -4.31
CA ILE A 97 5.45 8.28 -4.77
C ILE A 97 5.39 8.32 -6.31
N PRO A 98 6.37 7.75 -7.03
CA PRO A 98 7.53 6.99 -6.56
C PRO A 98 8.70 7.90 -6.14
N LEU A 99 9.81 7.29 -5.71
CA LEU A 99 11.09 7.96 -5.45
C LEU A 99 11.62 8.75 -6.69
N PRO A 100 12.57 9.70 -6.50
CA PRO A 100 13.13 10.48 -7.59
C PRO A 100 13.63 9.63 -8.77
N ASN A 101 13.43 10.14 -9.99
CA ASN A 101 13.82 9.49 -11.26
C ASN A 101 13.14 8.15 -11.55
N LYS A 102 12.03 7.83 -10.86
CA LYS A 102 11.17 6.68 -11.17
C LYS A 102 9.78 7.16 -11.55
N GLU A 103 9.01 6.31 -12.21
CA GLU A 103 7.60 6.53 -12.51
C GLU A 103 6.78 5.30 -12.12
N MET A 104 5.55 5.53 -11.66
CA MET A 104 4.57 4.46 -11.49
C MET A 104 4.01 4.04 -12.84
N SER A 105 3.50 2.80 -12.90
CA SER A 105 2.88 2.26 -14.10
C SER A 105 1.62 1.48 -13.77
N PRO A 106 0.63 1.41 -14.68
CA PRO A 106 -0.56 0.57 -14.51
C PRO A 106 -0.29 -0.91 -14.28
N TRP A 107 0.91 -1.40 -14.65
CA TRP A 107 1.33 -2.77 -14.37
C TRP A 107 1.48 -3.09 -12.88
N PHE A 108 1.56 -2.08 -12.02
CA PHE A 108 1.64 -2.27 -10.57
C PHE A 108 0.30 -2.59 -9.91
N GLN A 109 -0.82 -2.41 -10.64
CA GLN A 109 -2.21 -2.70 -10.26
C GLN A 109 -2.73 -1.99 -9.02
N PHE A 110 -2.06 -2.08 -7.88
CA PHE A 110 -2.45 -1.42 -6.64
C PHE A 110 -1.25 -0.75 -5.96
N ILE A 111 -1.55 0.22 -5.10
CA ILE A 111 -0.60 0.80 -4.15
C ILE A 111 -1.21 0.69 -2.76
N LEU A 112 -0.58 -0.10 -1.90
CA LEU A 112 -0.83 -0.15 -0.48
C LEU A 112 0.19 0.72 0.24
N VAL A 113 -0.26 1.56 1.15
CA VAL A 113 0.63 2.38 1.96
C VAL A 113 0.36 2.10 3.43
N ILE A 114 1.44 1.86 4.16
CA ILE A 114 1.44 1.64 5.61
C ILE A 114 2.20 2.79 6.25
N LEU A 115 1.66 3.34 7.33
CA LEU A 115 2.25 4.43 8.08
C LEU A 115 2.96 3.89 9.33
N GLN A 116 4.12 4.44 9.63
CA GLN A 116 4.90 4.13 10.82
C GLN A 116 5.38 5.45 11.45
N PHE A 117 5.04 5.65 12.71
CA PHE A 117 5.50 6.81 13.48
C PHE A 117 6.78 6.48 14.24
N ASP A 118 7.79 7.33 14.12
CA ASP A 118 8.96 7.32 15.00
C ASP A 118 8.68 8.29 16.15
N ILE A 119 8.34 7.76 17.33
CA ILE A 119 8.00 8.55 18.52
C ILE A 119 9.11 8.41 19.55
N ALA A 120 9.74 9.51 19.93
CA ALA A 120 10.77 9.54 20.95
C ALA A 120 10.15 9.59 22.36
N PHE A 121 10.75 8.86 23.30
CA PHE A 121 10.39 8.90 24.70
C PHE A 121 10.92 10.17 25.38
N LYS A 122 10.02 10.89 26.03
CA LYS A 122 10.31 12.01 26.93
C LYS A 122 9.55 11.84 28.23
N MET A 123 10.18 12.18 29.36
CA MET A 123 9.53 12.08 30.67
C MET A 123 8.27 12.94 30.79
N TYR A 124 8.34 14.17 30.27
CA TYR A 124 7.26 15.16 30.35
C TYR A 124 6.19 15.03 29.26
N ASN A 125 6.47 14.29 28.18
CA ASN A 125 5.56 14.11 27.05
C ASN A 125 5.51 12.63 26.66
N GLN A 126 4.89 11.82 27.52
CA GLN A 126 4.64 10.41 27.25
C GLN A 126 3.39 10.22 26.41
N ILE A 127 3.31 9.08 25.72
CA ILE A 127 2.08 8.66 25.07
C ILE A 127 1.04 8.33 26.14
N GLU A 128 -0.13 8.99 26.08
CA GLU A 128 -1.27 8.71 26.96
C GLU A 128 -1.86 7.31 26.69
N ASP A 129 -2.49 6.71 27.71
CA ASP A 129 -3.17 5.44 27.52
C ASP A 129 -4.31 5.59 26.50
N ARG A 130 -4.35 4.70 25.51
CA ARG A 130 -5.27 4.74 24.36
C ARG A 130 -5.19 6.03 23.53
N ALA A 131 -4.00 6.61 23.39
CA ALA A 131 -3.77 7.76 22.52
C ALA A 131 -4.30 7.53 21.09
N MET A 132 -4.96 8.54 20.55
CA MET A 132 -5.50 8.56 19.19
C MET A 132 -4.83 9.67 18.40
N VAL A 133 -4.22 9.32 17.27
CA VAL A 133 -3.67 10.30 16.33
C VAL A 133 -4.74 10.63 15.28
N THR A 134 -5.01 11.93 15.11
CA THR A 134 -5.82 12.48 14.03
C THR A 134 -4.91 12.96 12.92
N ILE A 135 -5.13 12.44 11.73
CA ILE A 135 -4.27 12.63 10.57
C ILE A 135 -5.11 13.28 9.47
N ASP A 136 -4.75 14.51 9.09
CA ASP A 136 -5.33 15.19 7.93
C ASP A 136 -4.46 14.87 6.71
N VAL A 137 -5.02 14.11 5.76
CA VAL A 137 -4.30 13.56 4.62
C VAL A 137 -4.88 14.12 3.34
N SER A 138 -4.00 14.54 2.45
CA SER A 138 -4.33 14.89 1.06
C SER A 138 -3.47 14.08 0.10
N LEU A 139 -4.12 13.39 -0.83
CA LEU A 139 -3.50 12.63 -1.91
C LEU A 139 -3.76 13.35 -3.23
N ALA A 140 -2.71 13.59 -4.00
CA ALA A 140 -2.79 14.11 -5.36
C ALA A 140 -2.09 13.20 -6.35
N TYR A 141 -2.45 13.37 -7.62
CA TYR A 141 -1.79 12.71 -8.75
C TYR A 141 -1.40 13.70 -9.84
N ARG A 142 -0.47 13.27 -10.69
CA ARG A 142 -0.16 13.89 -11.99
C ARG A 142 0.58 12.91 -12.89
N ASP A 143 0.58 13.19 -14.19
CA ASP A 143 1.29 12.38 -15.19
C ASP A 143 2.49 13.07 -15.81
N ASP A 144 2.59 14.39 -15.68
CA ASP A 144 3.75 15.17 -16.08
C ASP A 144 4.47 15.75 -14.86
N THR A 145 5.79 15.86 -14.96
CA THR A 145 6.66 16.48 -13.96
C THR A 145 6.43 17.99 -13.81
N VAL A 146 5.84 18.64 -14.81
CA VAL A 146 5.63 20.10 -14.84
C VAL A 146 4.19 20.50 -14.54
N SER A 147 3.22 19.61 -14.75
CA SER A 147 1.81 19.93 -14.54
C SER A 147 1.48 20.16 -13.06
N GLU A 148 0.40 20.91 -12.84
CA GLU A 148 -0.18 21.05 -11.51
C GLU A 148 -0.69 19.70 -10.98
N TRP A 149 -0.68 19.59 -9.66
CA TRP A 149 -1.20 18.43 -8.94
C TRP A 149 -2.72 18.48 -8.87
N THR A 150 -3.37 17.36 -9.20
CA THR A 150 -4.82 17.22 -9.08
C THR A 150 -5.16 16.44 -7.82
N GLU A 151 -6.07 16.96 -6.99
CA GLU A 151 -6.53 16.26 -5.79
C GLU A 151 -7.23 14.95 -6.18
N MET A 152 -6.76 13.84 -5.63
CA MET A 152 -7.40 12.52 -5.78
C MET A 152 -8.41 12.29 -4.65
N ALA A 153 -7.97 12.56 -3.43
CA ALA A 153 -8.74 12.36 -2.22
C ALA A 153 -8.17 13.21 -1.09
N HIS A 154 -9.05 13.58 -0.17
CA HIS A 154 -8.69 14.18 1.09
C HIS A 154 -9.61 13.63 2.17
N SER A 155 -9.02 13.28 3.31
CA SER A 155 -9.78 12.86 4.49
C SER A 155 -9.02 13.17 5.77
N VAL A 156 -9.78 13.33 6.84
CA VAL A 156 -9.26 13.43 8.20
C VAL A 156 -9.60 12.14 8.91
N GLU A 157 -8.58 11.37 9.23
CA GLU A 157 -8.70 10.01 9.76
C GLU A 157 -8.16 9.93 11.18
N GLN A 158 -8.79 9.10 12.02
CA GLN A 158 -8.30 8.83 13.37
C GLN A 158 -7.77 7.41 13.45
N ARG A 159 -6.59 7.24 14.06
CA ARG A 159 -5.95 5.94 14.28
C ARG A 159 -5.48 5.83 15.72
N LYS A 160 -5.61 4.63 16.29
CA LYS A 160 -5.11 4.35 17.63
C LYS A 160 -3.60 4.16 17.57
N LEU A 161 -2.87 4.84 18.46
CA LEU A 161 -1.44 4.59 18.66
C LEU A 161 -1.27 3.45 19.66
N ASN A 162 -0.84 2.29 19.16
CA ASN A 162 -0.44 1.18 20.00
C ASN A 162 1.09 1.12 20.02
N CYS A 163 1.67 1.66 21.10
CA CYS A 163 3.11 1.84 21.23
C CYS A 163 3.55 1.32 22.59
N ASN A 164 4.61 0.52 22.61
CA ASN A 164 5.22 0.03 23.83
C ASN A 164 6.63 0.62 24.00
N PHE A 165 6.99 0.94 25.24
CA PHE A 165 8.35 1.32 25.57
C PHE A 165 8.97 0.17 26.36
N THR A 166 9.79 -0.62 25.69
CA THR A 166 10.39 -1.86 26.24
C THR A 166 11.49 -1.60 27.27
N THR A 167 12.02 -0.38 27.32
CA THR A 167 13.08 0.02 28.25
C THR A 167 12.48 0.70 29.49
N ASP A 168 13.20 0.68 30.62
CA ASP A 168 12.82 1.43 31.80
C ASP A 168 12.70 2.93 31.50
N LYS A 169 11.58 3.51 31.96
CA LYS A 169 11.27 4.94 31.85
C LYS A 169 12.11 5.76 32.83
N ILE A 170 13.41 5.83 32.60
CA ILE A 170 14.39 6.65 33.34
C ILE A 170 14.96 7.74 32.43
N LYS A 171 15.49 8.81 33.05
CA LYS A 171 15.97 10.00 32.32
C LYS A 171 17.09 9.68 31.33
N GLU A 172 17.92 8.68 31.62
CA GLU A 172 19.02 8.21 30.75
C GLU A 172 18.52 7.61 29.43
N ASN A 173 17.28 7.14 29.39
CA ASN A 173 16.67 6.54 28.21
C ASN A 173 15.80 7.52 27.41
N GLU A 174 15.79 8.81 27.77
CA GLU A 174 15.14 9.83 26.95
C GLU A 174 15.73 9.88 25.54
N GLY A 175 14.86 10.08 24.54
CA GLY A 175 15.23 10.09 23.14
C GLY A 175 15.23 8.72 22.46
N ARG A 176 15.13 7.62 23.22
CA ARG A 176 14.87 6.30 22.62
C ARG A 176 13.48 6.24 22.02
N TYR A 177 13.32 5.46 20.94
CA TYR A 177 12.03 5.34 20.27
C TYR A 177 11.12 4.34 20.96
N TYR A 178 9.83 4.65 20.96
CA TYR A 178 8.77 3.68 21.21
C TYR A 178 8.72 2.65 20.09
N GLU A 179 8.39 1.41 20.44
CA GLU A 179 8.05 0.36 19.49
C GLU A 179 6.55 0.42 19.21
N CYS A 180 6.18 1.03 18.09
CA CYS A 180 4.79 1.22 17.68
C CYS A 180 4.38 0.23 16.59
N ASP A 181 3.13 -0.20 16.65
CA ASP A 181 2.51 -1.00 15.59
C ASP A 181 2.40 -0.21 14.28
N LEU A 182 2.47 -0.95 13.17
CA LEU A 182 2.25 -0.40 11.84
C LEU A 182 0.77 -0.04 11.64
N LEU A 183 0.51 1.14 11.09
CA LEU A 183 -0.84 1.65 10.87
C LEU A 183 -1.25 1.53 9.41
N PRO A 184 -2.38 0.87 9.09
CA PRO A 184 -2.94 0.90 7.75
C PRO A 184 -3.30 2.35 7.35
N PHE A 185 -2.74 2.82 6.24
CA PHE A 185 -2.88 4.22 5.83
C PHE A 185 -3.83 4.39 4.65
N MET A 186 -3.49 3.82 3.49
CA MET A 186 -4.34 3.90 2.29
C MET A 186 -4.10 2.73 1.34
N GLU A 187 -5.11 2.43 0.53
CA GLU A 187 -5.05 1.49 -0.58
C GLU A 187 -5.65 2.14 -1.83
N VAL A 188 -4.86 2.22 -2.90
CA VAL A 188 -5.34 2.61 -4.22
C VAL A 188 -5.42 1.37 -5.07
N GLY A 189 -6.63 0.96 -5.46
CA GLY A 189 -6.87 -0.28 -6.21
C GLY A 189 -6.47 -0.23 -7.69
N THR A 190 -6.07 0.94 -8.21
CA THR A 190 -5.56 1.12 -9.58
C THR A 190 -4.42 2.13 -9.62
N VAL A 191 -3.36 1.82 -10.37
CA VAL A 191 -2.21 2.71 -10.57
C VAL A 191 -2.32 3.41 -11.93
N SER A 192 -3.27 4.33 -12.04
CA SER A 192 -3.58 5.01 -13.30
C SER A 192 -2.58 6.10 -13.68
N HIS A 193 -1.91 6.69 -12.69
CA HIS A 193 -1.04 7.85 -12.89
C HIS A 193 0.42 7.53 -12.59
N LYS A 194 1.33 8.34 -13.17
CA LYS A 194 2.78 8.15 -13.01
C LYS A 194 3.32 8.64 -11.67
N TYR A 195 2.73 9.70 -11.13
CA TYR A 195 3.21 10.37 -9.92
C TYR A 195 2.06 10.65 -8.96
N TYR A 196 2.35 10.45 -7.69
CA TYR A 196 1.45 10.66 -6.57
C TYR A 196 2.16 11.48 -5.50
N LEU A 197 1.44 12.42 -4.89
CA LEU A 197 1.92 13.22 -3.77
C LEU A 197 1.01 12.99 -2.58
N VAL A 198 1.62 12.64 -1.46
CA VAL A 198 0.93 12.45 -0.19
C VAL A 198 1.40 13.54 0.75
N ASN A 199 0.47 14.40 1.16
CA ASN A 199 0.68 15.39 2.19
C ASN A 199 -0.08 14.97 3.45
N VAL A 200 0.64 14.89 4.56
CA VAL A 200 0.10 14.51 5.86
C VAL A 200 0.29 15.66 6.84
N ARG A 201 -0.79 16.06 7.51
CA ARG A 201 -0.79 17.06 8.58
C ARG A 201 -1.27 16.40 9.87
N LEU A 202 -0.68 16.82 10.98
CA LEU A 202 -1.09 16.41 12.32
C LEU A 202 -1.66 17.63 13.04
N PRO A 203 -2.94 17.96 12.82
CA PRO A 203 -3.53 19.16 13.41
C PRO A 203 -3.61 19.04 14.93
N VAL A 204 -3.19 20.08 15.65
CA VAL A 204 -3.25 20.17 17.10
C VAL A 204 -4.32 21.18 17.48
N TYR A 205 -5.29 20.74 18.29
CA TYR A 205 -6.35 21.59 18.81
C TYR A 205 -6.54 21.34 20.31
N ASP A 206 -6.04 22.27 21.14
CA ASP A 206 -6.10 22.15 22.60
C ASP A 206 -7.53 22.02 23.13
N ARG A 207 -8.45 22.87 22.62
CA ARG A 207 -9.85 22.89 23.06
C ARG A 207 -10.58 21.58 22.79
N LYS A 208 -10.25 20.90 21.69
CA LYS A 208 -10.88 19.64 21.27
C LYS A 208 -10.04 18.42 21.68
N LYS A 209 -8.91 18.63 22.36
CA LYS A 209 -7.92 17.61 22.73
C LYS A 209 -7.49 16.74 21.54
N VAL A 210 -7.28 17.36 20.38
CA VAL A 210 -6.82 16.65 19.18
C VAL A 210 -5.31 16.63 19.15
N ASN A 211 -4.72 15.44 18.97
CA ASN A 211 -3.28 15.21 18.93
C ASN A 211 -2.51 15.72 20.17
N LEU A 212 -3.17 15.72 21.33
CA LEU A 212 -2.51 15.92 22.62
C LEU A 212 -2.09 14.56 23.19
N GLY A 213 -0.94 14.52 23.87
CA GLY A 213 -0.49 13.30 24.55
C GLY A 213 -0.13 12.14 23.61
N ILE A 214 0.18 12.41 22.34
CA ILE A 214 0.61 11.39 21.36
C ILE A 214 2.14 11.15 21.38
N GLY A 215 2.83 11.67 22.40
CA GLY A 215 4.29 11.62 22.53
C GLY A 215 5.03 12.64 21.65
N GLU A 216 6.36 12.53 21.61
CA GLU A 216 7.20 13.38 20.75
C GLU A 216 7.48 12.67 19.42
N ILE A 217 6.64 12.90 18.41
CA ILE A 217 6.87 12.40 17.05
C ILE A 217 8.14 13.07 16.51
N LYS A 218 9.10 12.27 16.03
CA LYS A 218 10.33 12.73 15.37
C LYS A 218 10.23 12.63 13.85
N ASP A 219 9.70 11.53 13.35
CA ASP A 219 9.55 11.28 11.92
C ASP A 219 8.32 10.45 11.61
N ILE A 220 7.88 10.53 10.36
CA ILE A 220 6.83 9.69 9.80
C ILE A 220 7.43 8.92 8.63
N ARG A 221 7.38 7.60 8.71
CA ARG A 221 7.77 6.69 7.64
C ARG A 221 6.55 6.12 6.96
N LEU A 222 6.63 5.93 5.65
CA LEU A 222 5.60 5.28 4.87
C LEU A 222 6.22 4.12 4.11
N VAL A 223 5.55 2.97 4.11
CA VAL A 223 5.94 1.81 3.30
C VAL A 223 4.94 1.68 2.17
N GLY A 224 5.37 2.00 0.95
CA GLY A 224 4.59 1.82 -0.26
C GLY A 224 4.83 0.42 -0.82
N ILE A 225 3.79 -0.41 -0.83
CA ILE A 225 3.77 -1.76 -1.37
C ILE A 225 2.96 -1.74 -2.65
N HIS A 226 3.55 -2.20 -3.73
CA HIS A 226 2.85 -2.34 -5.00
C HIS A 226 3.19 -3.68 -5.64
N GLN A 227 2.32 -4.16 -6.55
CA GLN A 227 2.64 -5.35 -7.31
C GLN A 227 3.84 -5.07 -8.22
N ASN A 228 4.69 -6.07 -8.41
CA ASN A 228 5.78 -5.92 -9.36
C ASN A 228 5.23 -6.03 -10.78
N GLY A 229 5.48 -5.02 -11.61
CA GLY A 229 4.96 -4.97 -12.98
C GLY A 229 5.46 -6.14 -13.85
N GLY A 230 6.65 -6.67 -13.57
CA GLY A 230 7.15 -7.88 -14.24
C GLY A 230 6.34 -9.11 -13.87
N PHE A 231 6.01 -9.27 -12.59
CA PHE A 231 5.15 -10.36 -12.11
C PHE A 231 3.75 -10.26 -12.72
N THR A 232 3.18 -9.05 -12.75
CA THR A 232 1.86 -8.79 -13.35
C THR A 232 1.82 -9.21 -14.83
N LYS A 233 2.87 -8.93 -15.61
CA LYS A 233 2.95 -9.32 -17.01
C LYS A 233 2.95 -10.85 -17.18
N VAL A 234 3.75 -11.56 -16.39
CA VAL A 234 3.80 -13.04 -16.43
C VAL A 234 2.45 -13.62 -16.00
N TRP A 235 1.86 -13.07 -14.94
CA TRP A 235 0.56 -13.47 -14.45
C TRP A 235 -0.56 -13.27 -15.49
N PHE A 236 -0.52 -12.14 -16.20
CA PHE A 236 -1.45 -11.86 -17.30
C PHE A 236 -1.26 -12.85 -18.45
N ALA A 237 -0.03 -13.11 -18.87
CA ALA A 237 0.25 -14.10 -19.91
C ALA A 237 -0.26 -15.51 -19.53
N MET A 238 -0.04 -15.93 -18.28
CA MET A 238 -0.52 -17.22 -17.78
C MET A 238 -2.05 -17.29 -17.78
N LYS A 239 -2.74 -16.24 -17.32
CA LYS A 239 -4.21 -16.17 -17.38
C LYS A 239 -4.70 -16.23 -18.82
N THR A 240 -4.13 -15.42 -19.72
CA THR A 240 -4.51 -15.40 -21.13
C THR A 240 -4.30 -16.75 -21.82
N PHE A 241 -3.25 -17.49 -21.47
CA PHE A 241 -3.00 -18.83 -22.00
C PHE A 241 -3.98 -19.88 -21.45
N LEU A 242 -4.28 -19.83 -20.15
CA LEU A 242 -5.13 -20.84 -19.50
C LEU A 242 -6.62 -20.63 -19.77
N THR A 243 -7.11 -19.39 -19.81
CA THR A 243 -8.54 -19.07 -20.03
C THR A 243 -9.17 -19.78 -21.23
N PRO A 244 -8.62 -19.77 -22.45
CA PRO A 244 -9.24 -20.48 -23.58
C PRO A 244 -9.30 -21.99 -23.35
N SER A 245 -8.28 -22.59 -22.74
CA SER A 245 -8.26 -24.04 -22.46
C SER A 245 -9.36 -24.45 -21.48
N ILE A 246 -9.50 -23.69 -20.38
CA ILE A 246 -10.56 -23.87 -19.37
C ILE A 246 -11.95 -23.62 -19.96
N LEU A 247 -12.10 -22.62 -20.81
CA LEU A 247 -13.36 -22.31 -21.47
C LEU A 247 -13.78 -23.44 -22.43
N ILE A 248 -12.85 -23.96 -23.24
CA ILE A 248 -13.12 -25.08 -24.16
C ILE A 248 -13.53 -26.34 -23.39
N ILE A 249 -12.83 -26.70 -22.31
CA ILE A 249 -13.17 -27.89 -21.53
C ILE A 249 -14.51 -27.72 -20.80
N MET A 250 -14.82 -26.52 -20.28
CA MET A 250 -16.13 -26.23 -19.68
C MET A 250 -17.26 -26.34 -20.71
N ILE A 251 -17.11 -25.73 -21.89
CA ILE A 251 -18.12 -25.82 -22.96
C ILE A 251 -18.31 -27.27 -23.39
N TRP A 252 -17.22 -28.01 -23.59
CA TRP A 252 -17.29 -29.42 -23.96
C TRP A 252 -17.97 -30.26 -22.89
N TYR A 253 -17.62 -30.04 -21.61
CA TYR A 253 -18.19 -30.74 -20.46
C TYR A 253 -19.71 -30.49 -20.37
N TRP A 254 -20.13 -29.23 -20.43
CA TRP A 254 -21.54 -28.87 -20.38
C TRP A 254 -22.31 -29.40 -21.58
N ARG A 255 -21.74 -29.28 -22.78
CA ARG A 255 -22.34 -29.83 -24.00
C ARG A 255 -22.56 -31.34 -23.87
N ARG A 256 -21.59 -32.08 -23.30
CA ARG A 256 -21.74 -33.53 -23.05
C ARG A 256 -22.84 -33.84 -22.05
N ILE A 257 -23.00 -33.04 -21.00
CA ILE A 257 -24.08 -33.20 -20.01
C ILE A 257 -25.45 -32.99 -20.66
N THR A 258 -25.62 -31.90 -21.41
CA THR A 258 -26.91 -31.56 -22.05
C THR A 258 -27.35 -32.54 -23.14
N MET A 259 -26.43 -33.34 -23.71
CA MET A 259 -26.79 -34.41 -24.65
C MET A 259 -27.33 -35.68 -23.97
N MET A 260 -27.19 -35.80 -22.64
CA MET A 260 -27.79 -36.93 -21.92
C MET A 260 -29.31 -36.74 -21.81
N THR A 261 -30.05 -37.84 -21.81
CA THR A 261 -31.52 -37.82 -21.64
C THR A 261 -31.98 -37.43 -20.23
N ARG A 262 -31.07 -37.43 -19.25
CA ARG A 262 -31.34 -37.06 -17.85
C ARG A 262 -30.95 -35.60 -17.58
N PRO A 263 -31.60 -34.91 -16.63
CA PRO A 263 -31.16 -33.59 -16.18
C PRO A 263 -29.80 -33.66 -15.43
N PRO A 264 -29.02 -32.55 -15.40
CA PRO A 264 -27.77 -32.48 -14.66
C PRO A 264 -27.96 -32.73 -13.16
N VAL A 265 -27.12 -33.57 -12.57
CA VAL A 265 -27.14 -33.82 -11.11
C VAL A 265 -26.35 -32.76 -10.34
N LEU A 266 -26.51 -32.71 -9.01
CA LEU A 266 -25.88 -31.69 -8.16
C LEU A 266 -24.35 -31.62 -8.30
N LEU A 267 -23.67 -32.75 -8.51
CA LEU A 267 -22.20 -32.82 -8.68
C LEU A 267 -21.71 -32.33 -10.06
N GLU A 268 -22.59 -32.18 -11.04
CA GLU A 268 -22.27 -31.78 -12.41
C GLU A 268 -22.53 -30.28 -12.68
N LYS A 269 -23.19 -29.60 -11.74
CA LYS A 269 -23.53 -28.17 -11.76
C LYS A 269 -22.41 -27.37 -11.11
#